data_AF-A0A1V5W5G4-F1
#
_entry.id   AF-A0A1V5W5G4-F1
#
_cell.length_a   1.000
_cell.length_b   1.000
_cell.length_c   1.000
_cell.angle_alpha   90.00
_cell.angle_beta   90.00
_cell.angle_gamma   90.00
#
_symmetry.space_group_name_H-M   'P 1'
#
loop_
_entity.id
_entity.type
_entity.pdbx_description
1 polymer ?
#
loop_
_entity_poly.entity_id
_entity_poly.type
_entity_poly.pdbx_seq_one_letter_code
_entity_poly.pdbx_strand_id
1 'polypeptide(L)'
;MYRFGTSHIFNNYFYNCTDAINTRMEACVYVEKNYFKNVSGNTVYTKDSQLPGYATLVDNTFDNSKTPSASTCSSFIPSYQYAAVLHTTAQVPTIVPTYAGVGKIGNASPVVSISSPLNNASFVGPATITIQASASDSDGSISKVEFYNGATKLGEDTNSPYSYTWNTVPTGTYTLTAKAIDDKNATSTSQAITITVISATTPTLQGTNTNQTVVIQSAITPMVFTWGNAATDVSYTALPAGLTAIKNTTNKTLTVSGTPATNGSFTVTTIGGNPAVQVQASVTLNQNSVLANWYPFQENPISLSFLSYANASVNPTQDNSAYSATGCTNGALTLQKATGELRIELNSLQSLQIRWFATGGRTLQIMYGTTGTEHTWNSPIQYSSGAYQHNLTQLIPDLVSNQAIVVRIINNRVDGGSLHITDIYVEGAISGNTTTSQTIQLNQGWNLFSFSVHPSDSSIATIFAGKDVQEIKSASAFWYKGQPAAFNSLTRLTAGQGYLVNMNTAGTLTISGIPCTGVLPYAPLGWQLIGYPCTDVLPYAPTPISNYFNTSNCQIIKNFEGYWQPNGTSNSLSNFEPGKAYFLKR
;
A
#
# COMPACT_ATOMS: atom_id res chain seq x y z
N MET A 1 -45.06 36.95 70.56
CA MET A 1 -46.26 37.13 71.41
C MET A 1 -47.38 36.29 70.82
N TYR A 2 -48.08 35.52 71.64
CA TYR A 2 -49.17 34.64 71.24
C TYR A 2 -50.43 35.03 72.01
N ARG A 3 -51.50 35.37 71.28
CA ARG A 3 -52.84 35.67 71.82
C ARG A 3 -53.80 34.62 71.30
N PHE A 4 -54.58 34.03 72.21
CA PHE A 4 -55.53 32.94 71.89
C PHE A 4 -54.87 31.69 71.28
N GLY A 5 -55.66 30.62 71.15
CA GLY A 5 -55.29 29.43 70.38
C GLY A 5 -54.08 28.64 70.92
N THR A 6 -53.52 27.80 70.06
CA THR A 6 -52.40 26.92 70.39
C THR A 6 -51.19 27.20 69.49
N SER A 7 -49.98 27.00 70.01
CA SER A 7 -48.75 27.12 69.22
C SER A 7 -47.69 26.15 69.72
N HIS A 8 -46.82 25.71 68.82
CA HIS A 8 -45.70 24.83 69.12
C HIS A 8 -44.41 25.48 68.63
N ILE A 9 -43.44 25.61 69.53
CA ILE A 9 -42.17 26.29 69.31
C ILE A 9 -41.08 25.31 69.71
N PHE A 10 -40.31 24.81 68.74
CA PHE A 10 -39.23 23.87 68.98
C PHE A 10 -37.94 24.15 68.20
N ASN A 11 -36.79 23.73 68.75
CA ASN A 11 -35.43 23.92 68.18
C ASN A 11 -35.05 25.39 67.86
N ASN A 12 -35.65 26.38 68.52
CA ASN A 12 -35.33 27.79 68.26
C ASN A 12 -34.17 28.28 69.13
N TYR A 13 -33.34 29.16 68.57
CA TYR A 13 -32.25 29.84 69.29
C TYR A 13 -32.62 31.29 69.57
N PHE A 14 -33.03 31.58 70.81
CA PHE A 14 -33.30 32.94 71.30
C PHE A 14 -32.01 33.54 71.87
N TYR A 15 -31.32 34.40 71.11
CA TYR A 15 -30.01 34.94 71.46
C TYR A 15 -30.05 36.46 71.64
N ASN A 16 -29.56 36.96 72.79
CA ASN A 16 -29.48 38.38 73.13
C ASN A 16 -30.83 39.13 73.00
N CYS A 17 -31.94 38.45 73.27
CA CYS A 17 -33.28 39.06 73.23
C CYS A 17 -33.57 39.87 74.50
N THR A 18 -34.33 40.97 74.40
CA THR A 18 -34.88 41.64 75.59
C THR A 18 -35.97 40.79 76.23
N ASP A 19 -37.02 40.46 75.50
CA ASP A 19 -38.03 39.48 75.92
C ASP A 19 -38.20 38.44 74.80
N ALA A 20 -38.61 37.22 75.13
CA ALA A 20 -38.85 36.16 74.15
C ALA A 20 -40.35 35.84 74.00
N ILE A 21 -40.85 34.78 74.63
CA ILE A 21 -42.20 34.24 74.41
C ILE A 21 -43.18 34.85 75.42
N ASN A 22 -44.06 35.73 74.94
CA ASN A 22 -45.18 36.28 75.74
C ASN A 22 -46.50 35.58 75.38
N THR A 23 -47.11 34.89 76.34
CA THR A 23 -48.40 34.19 76.21
C THR A 23 -49.53 35.04 76.80
N ARG A 24 -50.65 35.16 76.09
CA ARG A 24 -51.75 36.08 76.45
C ARG A 24 -53.11 35.51 76.06
N MET A 25 -54.17 36.00 76.70
CA MET A 25 -55.56 35.74 76.31
C MET A 25 -55.84 34.24 76.11
N GLU A 26 -55.53 33.45 77.14
CA GLU A 26 -55.73 31.99 77.17
C GLU A 26 -54.96 31.19 76.10
N ALA A 27 -53.98 31.80 75.42
CA ALA A 27 -53.09 31.07 74.53
C ALA A 27 -52.41 29.93 75.27
N CYS A 28 -52.28 28.77 74.62
CA CYS A 28 -51.64 27.59 75.18
C CYS A 28 -50.51 27.14 74.26
N VAL A 29 -49.25 27.40 74.65
CA VAL A 29 -48.10 27.17 73.76
C VAL A 29 -47.11 26.15 74.30
N TYR A 30 -46.83 25.14 73.48
CA TYR A 30 -45.88 24.07 73.75
C TYR A 30 -44.49 24.53 73.33
N VAL A 31 -43.58 24.70 74.29
CA VAL A 31 -42.23 25.22 74.09
C VAL A 31 -41.26 24.08 74.39
N GLU A 32 -40.68 23.49 73.35
CA GLU A 32 -39.89 22.27 73.46
C GLU A 32 -38.47 22.42 72.88
N LYS A 33 -37.43 21.99 73.61
CA LYS A 33 -36.05 21.93 73.07
C LYS A 33 -35.52 23.21 72.43
N ASN A 34 -35.90 24.37 72.98
CA ASN A 34 -35.34 25.66 72.56
C ASN A 34 -34.14 26.04 73.43
N TYR A 35 -33.24 26.86 72.87
CA TYR A 35 -32.10 27.41 73.60
C TYR A 35 -32.27 28.92 73.76
N PHE A 36 -32.37 29.39 75.00
CA PHE A 36 -32.44 30.79 75.37
C PHE A 36 -31.08 31.21 75.93
N LYS A 37 -30.40 32.14 75.28
CA LYS A 37 -29.09 32.65 75.67
C LYS A 37 -29.12 34.16 75.82
N ASN A 38 -28.67 34.65 76.96
CA ASN A 38 -28.59 36.09 77.25
C ASN A 38 -29.93 36.83 77.06
N VAL A 39 -31.05 36.20 77.41
CA VAL A 39 -32.36 36.88 77.40
C VAL A 39 -32.48 37.73 78.66
N SER A 40 -32.32 39.04 78.51
CA SER A 40 -32.12 39.99 79.62
C SER A 40 -33.41 40.31 80.40
N GLY A 41 -34.56 40.24 79.74
CA GLY A 41 -35.91 40.33 80.28
C GLY A 41 -36.53 38.95 80.44
N ASN A 42 -37.78 38.79 80.00
CA ASN A 42 -38.59 37.61 80.25
C ASN A 42 -38.43 36.56 79.14
N THR A 43 -38.21 35.30 79.52
CA THR A 43 -38.02 34.18 78.58
C THR A 43 -39.34 33.58 78.10
N VAL A 44 -40.13 32.95 78.97
CA VAL A 44 -41.50 32.50 78.68
C VAL A 44 -42.42 33.01 79.78
N TYR A 45 -43.33 33.92 79.45
CA TYR A 45 -44.06 34.72 80.45
C TYR A 45 -45.44 35.15 79.97
N THR A 46 -46.27 35.65 80.90
CA THR A 46 -47.55 36.27 80.58
C THR A 46 -47.60 37.70 81.13
N LYS A 47 -47.95 38.67 80.29
CA LYS A 47 -48.07 40.09 80.67
C LYS A 47 -48.95 40.86 79.69
N ASP A 48 -49.52 41.98 80.12
CA ASP A 48 -50.29 42.94 79.31
C ASP A 48 -51.45 42.32 78.49
N SER A 49 -52.26 41.50 79.15
CA SER A 49 -53.55 41.01 78.66
C SER A 49 -54.58 40.87 79.79
N GLN A 50 -55.87 40.93 79.44
CA GLN A 50 -56.98 40.79 80.39
C GLN A 50 -57.03 39.40 81.03
N LEU A 51 -56.70 38.36 80.25
CA LEU A 51 -56.57 36.99 80.71
C LEU A 51 -55.13 36.51 80.53
N PRO A 52 -54.59 35.67 81.44
CA PRO A 52 -53.26 35.10 81.28
C PRO A 52 -53.21 34.18 80.06
N GLY A 53 -52.01 33.99 79.53
CA GLY A 53 -51.71 32.85 78.66
C GLY A 53 -50.88 31.81 79.42
N TYR A 54 -50.69 30.66 78.78
CA TYR A 54 -50.13 29.46 79.36
C TYR A 54 -49.07 28.84 78.45
N ALA A 55 -48.07 28.17 79.03
CA ALA A 55 -47.06 27.45 78.29
C ALA A 55 -46.68 26.11 78.92
N THR A 56 -46.48 25.09 78.09
CA THR A 56 -45.88 23.82 78.50
C THR A 56 -44.41 23.86 78.14
N LEU A 57 -43.50 23.63 79.10
CA LEU A 57 -42.06 23.68 78.87
C LEU A 57 -41.48 22.26 78.89
N VAL A 58 -40.84 21.86 77.79
CA VAL A 58 -40.22 20.53 77.66
C VAL A 58 -38.77 20.69 77.22
N ASP A 59 -37.83 20.20 78.02
CA ASP A 59 -36.39 20.14 77.69
C ASP A 59 -35.79 21.42 77.11
N ASN A 60 -36.12 22.61 77.61
CA ASN A 60 -35.50 23.87 77.15
C ASN A 60 -34.22 24.19 77.95
N THR A 61 -33.29 24.90 77.32
CA THR A 61 -32.07 25.41 78.00
C THR A 61 -32.15 26.92 78.19
N PHE A 62 -31.94 27.39 79.42
CA PHE A 62 -31.91 28.80 79.79
C PHE A 62 -30.51 29.18 80.28
N ASP A 63 -29.66 29.60 79.36
CA ASP A 63 -28.28 30.00 79.58
C ASP A 63 -28.20 31.52 79.77
N ASN A 64 -27.71 31.97 80.93
CA ASN A 64 -27.66 33.38 81.32
C ASN A 64 -28.97 34.15 81.01
N SER A 65 -30.11 33.54 81.30
CA SER A 65 -31.45 34.05 80.96
C SER A 65 -32.40 33.88 82.15
N LYS A 66 -33.39 34.77 82.30
CA LYS A 66 -34.34 34.68 83.43
C LYS A 66 -35.18 33.40 83.38
N THR A 67 -35.52 32.87 84.54
CA THR A 67 -36.45 31.74 84.66
C THR A 67 -37.82 32.08 84.09
N PRO A 68 -38.44 31.17 83.32
CA PRO A 68 -39.82 31.29 82.87
C PRO A 68 -40.82 31.57 84.00
N SER A 69 -41.87 32.33 83.70
CA SER A 69 -42.93 32.70 84.64
C SER A 69 -44.36 32.48 84.11
N ALA A 70 -44.52 31.99 82.88
CA ALA A 70 -45.84 31.62 82.36
C ALA A 70 -46.42 30.42 83.13
N SER A 71 -47.71 30.48 83.44
CA SER A 71 -48.44 29.34 84.02
C SER A 71 -48.51 28.16 83.05
N THR A 72 -48.59 26.94 83.58
CA THR A 72 -48.58 25.72 82.76
C THR A 72 -49.90 25.53 82.01
N CYS A 73 -49.80 25.08 80.76
CA CYS A 73 -50.94 24.55 80.01
C CYS A 73 -50.86 23.02 79.93
N SER A 74 -51.98 22.32 80.06
CA SER A 74 -52.08 20.87 79.83
C SER A 74 -53.04 20.48 78.71
N SER A 75 -53.74 21.44 78.09
CA SER A 75 -54.77 21.20 77.07
C SER A 75 -54.24 21.10 75.64
N PHE A 76 -52.95 21.35 75.41
CA PHE A 76 -52.32 21.21 74.09
C PHE A 76 -50.98 20.49 74.15
N ILE A 77 -50.92 19.36 73.46
CA ILE A 77 -49.70 18.65 73.11
C ILE A 77 -49.75 18.44 71.58
N PRO A 78 -48.71 18.83 70.81
CA PRO A 78 -48.73 18.70 69.36
C PRO A 78 -48.92 17.24 68.91
N SER A 79 -49.91 16.98 68.06
CA SER A 79 -50.29 15.62 67.63
C SER A 79 -49.73 15.19 66.26
N TYR A 80 -49.11 16.10 65.52
CA TYR A 80 -48.47 15.80 64.23
C TYR A 80 -47.09 15.16 64.42
N GLN A 81 -46.55 14.53 63.37
CA GLN A 81 -45.23 13.87 63.42
C GLN A 81 -44.11 14.90 63.26
N TYR A 82 -43.29 15.10 64.30
CA TYR A 82 -42.12 16.00 64.26
C TYR A 82 -40.91 15.49 65.07
N ALA A 83 -41.01 14.33 65.75
CA ALA A 83 -39.94 13.85 66.62
C ALA A 83 -38.61 13.64 65.88
N ALA A 84 -38.64 13.22 64.61
CA ALA A 84 -37.46 12.99 63.78
C ALA A 84 -36.67 14.27 63.45
N VAL A 85 -37.29 15.45 63.60
CA VAL A 85 -36.63 16.75 63.35
C VAL A 85 -36.22 17.45 64.65
N LEU A 86 -36.46 16.84 65.82
CA LEU A 86 -36.00 17.39 67.11
C LEU A 86 -34.48 17.23 67.25
N HIS A 87 -33.81 18.30 67.70
CA HIS A 87 -32.40 18.27 68.04
C HIS A 87 -32.22 18.38 69.56
N THR A 88 -31.06 17.96 70.07
CA THR A 88 -30.75 18.26 71.48
C THR A 88 -30.56 19.77 71.65
N THR A 89 -30.95 20.34 72.79
CA THR A 89 -30.80 21.79 73.00
C THR A 89 -29.36 22.26 72.82
N ALA A 90 -28.38 21.46 73.23
CA ALA A 90 -26.96 21.78 73.06
C ALA A 90 -26.54 21.97 71.58
N GLN A 91 -27.24 21.32 70.63
CA GLN A 91 -26.97 21.47 69.19
C GLN A 91 -27.63 22.70 68.58
N VAL A 92 -28.69 23.23 69.20
CA VAL A 92 -29.50 24.35 68.65
C VAL A 92 -28.66 25.62 68.37
N PRO A 93 -27.75 26.07 69.27
CA PRO A 93 -26.87 27.21 69.00
C PRO A 93 -25.93 27.05 67.81
N THR A 94 -25.70 25.83 67.33
CA THR A 94 -24.91 25.55 66.12
C THR A 94 -25.82 25.41 64.90
N ILE A 95 -26.84 24.55 64.99
CA ILE A 95 -27.70 24.22 63.84
C ILE A 95 -28.45 25.46 63.33
N VAL A 96 -29.03 26.26 64.22
CA VAL A 96 -29.84 27.41 63.79
C VAL A 96 -28.99 28.44 63.04
N PRO A 97 -27.85 28.93 63.55
CA PRO A 97 -26.99 29.84 62.77
C PRO A 97 -26.39 29.23 61.50
N THR A 98 -26.17 27.91 61.45
CA THR A 98 -25.60 27.25 60.27
C THR A 98 -26.60 27.13 59.12
N TYR A 99 -27.87 26.80 59.42
CA TYR A 99 -28.84 26.39 58.41
C TYR A 99 -30.05 27.31 58.26
N ALA A 100 -30.31 28.23 59.20
CA ALA A 100 -31.40 29.20 59.05
C ALA A 100 -30.99 30.38 58.14
N GLY A 101 -31.95 30.95 57.41
CA GLY A 101 -31.76 32.13 56.56
C GLY A 101 -31.82 31.84 55.06
N VAL A 102 -31.62 32.89 54.25
CA VAL A 102 -31.67 32.80 52.78
C VAL A 102 -30.35 32.23 52.21
N GLY A 103 -30.44 31.49 51.10
CA GLY A 103 -29.25 30.96 50.40
C GLY A 103 -28.56 29.76 51.06
N LYS A 104 -29.25 29.07 51.99
CA LYS A 104 -28.76 27.87 52.68
C LYS A 104 -29.63 26.65 52.37
N ILE A 105 -29.85 26.40 51.08
CA ILE A 105 -30.30 25.08 50.60
C ILE A 105 -29.01 24.25 50.48
N GLY A 106 -28.94 23.09 51.13
CA GLY A 106 -27.76 22.21 51.00
C GLY A 106 -27.53 21.81 49.54
N ASN A 107 -26.29 21.43 49.19
CA ASN A 107 -25.97 20.99 47.84
C ASN A 107 -26.84 19.78 47.45
N ALA A 108 -27.61 19.88 46.36
CA ALA A 108 -28.30 18.72 45.82
C ALA A 108 -27.29 17.87 45.05
N SER A 109 -27.51 16.55 44.98
CA SER A 109 -26.68 15.72 44.11
C SER A 109 -27.18 15.83 42.67
N PRO A 110 -26.28 15.75 41.67
CA PRO A 110 -26.68 15.83 40.27
C PRO A 110 -27.53 14.62 39.86
N VAL A 111 -28.19 14.69 38.71
CA VAL A 111 -28.87 13.57 38.04
C VAL A 111 -28.12 13.20 36.77
N VAL A 112 -27.97 11.91 36.49
CA VAL A 112 -27.28 11.41 35.28
C VAL A 112 -27.93 10.15 34.71
N SER A 113 -28.00 10.06 33.39
CA SER A 113 -28.43 8.87 32.65
C SER A 113 -27.58 8.67 31.39
N ILE A 114 -27.38 7.42 30.99
CA ILE A 114 -26.81 7.09 29.66
C ILE A 114 -27.95 7.17 28.65
N SER A 115 -27.80 8.01 27.62
CA SER A 115 -28.75 8.19 26.53
C SER A 115 -28.43 7.32 25.31
N SER A 116 -27.16 6.94 25.16
CA SER A 116 -26.69 5.98 24.15
C SER A 116 -25.43 5.28 24.65
N PRO A 117 -25.23 3.97 24.41
CA PRO A 117 -26.16 3.06 23.76
C PRO A 117 -27.40 2.78 24.61
N LEU A 118 -28.47 2.24 24.00
CA LEU A 118 -29.65 1.77 24.74
C LEU A 118 -29.31 0.48 25.50
N ASN A 119 -30.04 0.22 26.59
CA ASN A 119 -29.93 -1.03 27.31
C ASN A 119 -30.22 -2.22 26.38
N ASN A 120 -29.38 -3.25 26.47
CA ASN A 120 -29.32 -4.44 25.62
C ASN A 120 -28.92 -4.20 24.16
N ALA A 121 -28.29 -3.06 23.83
CA ALA A 121 -27.72 -2.86 22.50
C ALA A 121 -26.68 -3.94 22.16
N SER A 122 -26.69 -4.37 20.90
CA SER A 122 -25.76 -5.37 20.36
C SER A 122 -24.87 -4.76 19.28
N PHE A 123 -23.58 -5.04 19.36
CA PHE A 123 -22.56 -4.57 18.43
C PHE A 123 -21.76 -5.76 17.88
N VAL A 124 -21.14 -5.58 16.72
CA VAL A 124 -20.24 -6.60 16.15
C VAL A 124 -18.80 -6.21 16.47
N GLY A 125 -18.08 -7.12 17.13
CA GLY A 125 -16.70 -6.91 17.58
C GLY A 125 -15.65 -7.14 16.48
N PRO A 126 -14.49 -6.44 16.53
CA PRO A 126 -14.18 -5.35 17.45
C PRO A 126 -14.98 -4.09 17.14
N ALA A 127 -15.66 -3.53 18.14
CA ALA A 127 -16.60 -2.42 17.97
C ALA A 127 -16.00 -1.09 18.44
N THR A 128 -16.45 0.01 17.85
CA THR A 128 -16.30 1.36 18.41
C THR A 128 -17.66 1.82 18.93
N ILE A 129 -17.75 2.07 20.24
CA ILE A 129 -19.00 2.34 20.93
C ILE A 129 -18.94 3.75 21.52
N THR A 130 -19.81 4.63 21.04
CA THR A 130 -19.98 5.97 21.61
C THR A 130 -21.00 5.92 22.75
N ILE A 131 -20.54 6.26 23.95
CA ILE A 131 -21.36 6.37 25.15
C ILE A 131 -21.70 7.84 25.35
N GLN A 132 -22.98 8.18 25.30
CA GLN A 132 -23.50 9.53 25.53
C GLN A 132 -24.28 9.55 26.84
N ALA A 133 -24.10 10.60 27.62
CA ALA A 133 -24.81 10.78 28.88
C ALA A 133 -25.49 12.15 28.96
N SER A 134 -26.67 12.18 29.58
CA SER A 134 -27.35 13.42 29.98
C SER A 134 -27.18 13.60 31.48
N ALA A 135 -26.60 14.73 31.88
CA ALA A 135 -26.44 15.09 33.29
C ALA A 135 -26.91 16.51 33.55
N SER A 136 -27.53 16.73 34.70
CA SER A 136 -28.05 18.04 35.13
C SER A 136 -28.00 18.15 36.64
N ASP A 137 -27.78 19.35 37.15
CA ASP A 137 -27.85 19.64 38.58
C ASP A 137 -28.88 20.74 38.85
N SER A 138 -29.62 20.64 39.96
CA SER A 138 -30.79 21.50 40.21
C SER A 138 -30.47 22.79 40.97
N ASP A 139 -29.37 22.82 41.73
CA ASP A 139 -28.89 24.00 42.46
C ASP A 139 -27.49 24.47 42.00
N GLY A 140 -26.93 23.83 40.97
CA GLY A 140 -25.57 24.06 40.51
C GLY A 140 -25.32 23.65 39.06
N SER A 141 -24.09 23.25 38.78
CA SER A 141 -23.62 22.84 37.45
C SER A 141 -22.83 21.54 37.52
N ILE A 142 -22.80 20.79 36.42
CA ILE A 142 -22.00 19.57 36.33
C ILE A 142 -20.55 19.95 36.06
N SER A 143 -19.64 19.51 36.93
CA SER A 143 -18.20 19.66 36.74
C SER A 143 -17.65 18.67 35.71
N LYS A 144 -18.08 17.40 35.77
CA LYS A 144 -17.72 16.36 34.81
C LYS A 144 -18.63 15.13 34.88
N VAL A 145 -18.61 14.33 33.81
CA VAL A 145 -19.19 12.99 33.75
C VAL A 145 -18.10 11.96 33.48
N GLU A 146 -18.03 10.92 34.32
CA GLU A 146 -17.11 9.80 34.17
C GLU A 146 -17.87 8.56 33.64
N PHE A 147 -17.29 7.83 32.70
CA PHE A 147 -17.88 6.64 32.08
C PHE A 147 -17.17 5.37 32.54
N TYR A 148 -17.92 4.33 32.88
CA TYR A 148 -17.40 3.09 33.48
C TYR A 148 -17.91 1.84 32.75
N ASN A 149 -17.09 0.78 32.78
CA ASN A 149 -17.48 -0.60 32.51
C ASN A 149 -17.27 -1.43 33.78
N GLY A 150 -18.35 -1.83 34.44
CA GLY A 150 -18.30 -2.39 35.79
C GLY A 150 -17.64 -1.39 36.76
N ALA A 151 -16.55 -1.80 37.40
CA ALA A 151 -15.76 -0.93 38.29
C ALA A 151 -14.66 -0.15 37.56
N THR A 152 -14.39 -0.45 36.29
CA THR A 152 -13.27 0.14 35.53
C THR A 152 -13.69 1.44 34.86
N LYS A 153 -13.00 2.54 35.16
CA LYS A 153 -13.20 3.82 34.47
C LYS A 153 -12.66 3.72 33.04
N LEU A 154 -13.50 4.05 32.06
CA LEU A 154 -13.16 4.12 30.64
C LEU A 154 -12.61 5.52 30.29
N GLY A 155 -13.29 6.56 30.76
CA GLY A 155 -12.91 7.96 30.51
C GLY A 155 -13.81 8.95 31.22
N GLU A 156 -13.65 10.23 30.89
CA GLU A 156 -14.47 11.33 31.42
C GLU A 156 -14.63 12.43 30.39
N ASP A 157 -15.67 13.23 30.55
CA ASP A 157 -15.94 14.42 29.74
C ASP A 157 -16.37 15.57 30.67
N THR A 158 -15.78 16.74 30.47
CA THR A 158 -16.06 17.96 31.24
C THR A 158 -17.03 18.89 30.52
N ASN A 159 -17.39 18.59 29.27
CA ASN A 159 -18.13 19.51 28.41
C ASN A 159 -19.44 18.87 27.93
N SER A 160 -20.58 19.51 28.21
CA SER A 160 -21.86 19.07 27.66
C SER A 160 -21.94 19.41 26.15
N PRO A 161 -22.45 18.52 25.27
CA PRO A 161 -23.02 17.19 25.57
C PRO A 161 -21.95 16.14 25.89
N TYR A 162 -22.11 15.45 27.03
CA TYR A 162 -21.12 14.50 27.54
C TYR A 162 -21.06 13.22 26.70
N SER A 163 -19.87 12.91 26.19
CA SER A 163 -19.66 11.75 25.33
C SER A 163 -18.28 11.12 25.50
N TYR A 164 -18.22 9.79 25.40
CA TYR A 164 -16.97 9.03 25.39
C TYR A 164 -16.98 7.94 24.32
N THR A 165 -15.93 7.88 23.51
CA THR A 165 -15.78 6.86 22.45
C THR A 165 -14.88 5.73 22.93
N TRP A 166 -15.47 4.55 23.17
CA TRP A 166 -14.76 3.34 23.55
C TRP A 166 -14.37 2.54 22.31
N ASN A 167 -13.07 2.50 22.00
CA ASN A 167 -12.55 1.89 20.77
C ASN A 167 -12.17 0.41 20.95
N THR A 168 -12.19 -0.34 19.84
CA THR A 168 -11.68 -1.72 19.74
C THR A 168 -12.25 -2.68 20.80
N VAL A 169 -13.52 -2.53 21.15
CA VAL A 169 -14.18 -3.31 22.18
C VAL A 169 -14.31 -4.78 21.72
N PRO A 170 -13.68 -5.74 22.41
CA PRO A 170 -13.74 -7.15 22.02
C PRO A 170 -15.11 -7.75 22.27
N THR A 171 -15.34 -8.98 21.79
CA THR A 171 -16.58 -9.70 22.04
C THR A 171 -16.76 -9.99 23.53
N GLY A 172 -17.98 -9.81 24.01
CA GLY A 172 -18.29 -9.93 25.43
C GLY A 172 -19.56 -9.20 25.82
N THR A 173 -19.94 -9.33 27.08
CA THR A 173 -21.05 -8.60 27.69
C THR A 173 -20.47 -7.57 28.65
N TYR A 174 -20.93 -6.32 28.53
CA TYR A 174 -20.41 -5.19 29.30
C TYR A 174 -21.54 -4.46 30.02
N THR A 175 -21.24 -3.97 31.21
CA THR A 175 -22.19 -3.20 32.03
C THR A 175 -21.67 -1.77 32.16
N LEU A 176 -22.37 -0.82 31.55
CA LEU A 176 -21.95 0.57 31.50
C LEU A 176 -22.72 1.43 32.50
N THR A 177 -22.01 2.32 33.18
CA THR A 177 -22.57 3.37 34.03
C THR A 177 -21.90 4.71 33.75
N ALA A 178 -22.62 5.79 33.99
CA ALA A 178 -22.10 7.15 33.98
C ALA A 178 -22.21 7.75 35.39
N LYS A 179 -21.15 8.41 35.86
CA LYS A 179 -21.11 9.08 37.15
C LYS A 179 -20.95 10.58 36.93
N ALA A 180 -21.92 11.38 37.36
CA ALA A 180 -21.83 12.83 37.32
C ALA A 180 -21.30 13.38 38.65
N ILE A 181 -20.49 14.43 38.57
CA ILE A 181 -19.92 15.16 39.70
C ILE A 181 -20.25 16.64 39.48
N ASP A 182 -20.85 17.30 40.49
CA ASP A 182 -21.23 18.72 40.43
C ASP A 182 -20.09 19.68 40.85
N ASP A 183 -20.35 20.98 40.79
CA ASP A 183 -19.40 22.05 41.16
C ASP A 183 -19.06 22.11 42.66
N LYS A 184 -19.79 21.36 43.51
CA LYS A 184 -19.54 21.23 44.95
C LYS A 184 -19.10 19.80 45.34
N ASN A 185 -18.72 18.98 44.36
CA ASN A 185 -18.26 17.60 44.48
C ASN A 185 -19.28 16.57 44.97
N ALA A 186 -20.59 16.86 45.00
CA ALA A 186 -21.56 15.77 45.17
C ALA A 186 -21.67 14.96 43.87
N THR A 187 -22.06 13.69 44.02
CA THR A 187 -21.98 12.72 42.92
C THR A 187 -23.22 11.87 42.85
N SER A 188 -23.59 11.48 41.64
CA SER A 188 -24.59 10.45 41.39
C SER A 188 -24.13 9.51 40.29
N THR A 189 -24.66 8.28 40.28
CA THR A 189 -24.37 7.27 39.26
C THR A 189 -25.67 6.89 38.57
N SER A 190 -25.63 6.74 37.25
CA SER A 190 -26.77 6.34 36.44
C SER A 190 -27.23 4.92 36.78
N GLN A 191 -28.42 4.56 36.30
CA GLN A 191 -28.74 3.14 36.14
C GLN A 191 -27.71 2.47 35.23
N ALA A 192 -27.40 1.21 35.52
CA ALA A 192 -26.53 0.41 34.69
C ALA A 192 -27.27 -0.05 33.44
N ILE A 193 -26.61 0.07 32.28
CA ILE A 193 -27.07 -0.56 31.05
C ILE A 193 -26.16 -1.73 30.71
N THR A 194 -26.71 -2.77 30.11
CA THR A 194 -25.93 -3.90 29.60
C THR A 194 -25.85 -3.80 28.07
N ILE A 195 -24.68 -4.01 27.51
CA ILE A 195 -24.49 -4.15 26.06
C ILE A 195 -23.79 -5.47 25.76
N THR A 196 -23.98 -5.97 24.54
CA THR A 196 -23.28 -7.18 24.08
C THR A 196 -22.51 -6.86 22.82
N VAL A 197 -21.26 -7.31 22.75
CA VAL A 197 -20.46 -7.31 21.53
C VAL A 197 -20.35 -8.75 21.07
N ILE A 198 -21.00 -9.08 19.97
CA ILE A 198 -21.02 -10.42 19.38
C ILE A 198 -19.94 -10.55 18.30
N SER A 199 -19.53 -11.78 18.02
CA SER A 199 -18.64 -12.07 16.90
C SER A 199 -19.35 -11.76 15.58
N ALA A 200 -18.61 -11.22 14.61
CA ALA A 200 -19.09 -11.13 13.23
C ALA A 200 -19.42 -12.54 12.71
N THR A 201 -20.60 -12.70 12.10
CA THR A 201 -21.08 -13.99 11.57
C THR A 201 -20.72 -14.21 10.10
N THR A 202 -20.49 -13.13 9.36
CA THR A 202 -20.07 -13.17 7.96
C THR A 202 -18.54 -13.14 7.87
N PRO A 203 -17.92 -14.13 7.20
CA PRO A 203 -16.47 -14.13 7.01
C PRO A 203 -16.04 -13.04 6.03
N THR A 204 -14.80 -12.57 6.13
CA THR A 204 -14.21 -11.64 5.14
C THR A 204 -12.97 -12.25 4.52
N LEU A 205 -12.72 -11.91 3.25
CA LEU A 205 -11.54 -12.31 2.50
C LEU A 205 -11.19 -11.22 1.49
N GLN A 206 -9.97 -10.72 1.55
CA GLN A 206 -9.45 -9.74 0.60
C GLN A 206 -8.11 -10.23 0.05
N GLY A 207 -7.93 -10.14 -1.28
CA GLY A 207 -6.66 -10.43 -1.95
C GLY A 207 -6.00 -9.17 -2.51
N THR A 208 -4.68 -9.14 -2.50
CA THR A 208 -3.86 -8.17 -3.23
C THR A 208 -3.15 -8.82 -4.41
N ASN A 209 -2.86 -8.05 -5.46
CA ASN A 209 -2.16 -8.52 -6.67
C ASN A 209 -2.81 -9.76 -7.31
N THR A 210 -4.14 -9.91 -7.20
CA THR A 210 -4.84 -11.16 -7.52
C THR A 210 -4.84 -11.52 -9.00
N ASN A 211 -4.63 -10.56 -9.90
CA ASN A 211 -4.47 -10.81 -11.32
C ASN A 211 -3.13 -10.24 -11.77
N GLN A 212 -2.26 -11.08 -12.31
CA GLN A 212 -0.94 -10.66 -12.78
C GLN A 212 -0.65 -11.23 -14.16
N THR A 213 -0.10 -10.38 -15.01
CA THR A 213 0.60 -10.82 -16.22
C THR A 213 2.08 -10.74 -15.94
N VAL A 214 2.77 -11.88 -15.97
CA VAL A 214 4.21 -11.95 -15.68
C VAL A 214 4.96 -12.58 -16.82
N VAL A 215 6.17 -12.09 -17.05
CA VAL A 215 7.13 -12.68 -17.97
C VAL A 215 7.40 -14.14 -17.58
N ILE A 216 7.42 -15.07 -18.53
CA ILE A 216 7.81 -16.46 -18.25
C ILE A 216 9.17 -16.52 -17.52
N GLN A 217 9.29 -17.43 -16.55
CA GLN A 217 10.46 -17.57 -15.65
C GLN A 217 10.67 -16.42 -14.64
N SER A 218 9.83 -15.37 -14.64
CA SER A 218 9.84 -14.35 -13.60
C SER A 218 8.90 -14.69 -12.45
N ALA A 219 9.30 -14.36 -11.23
CA ALA A 219 8.44 -14.53 -10.07
C ALA A 219 7.26 -13.55 -10.11
N ILE A 220 6.11 -13.97 -9.58
CA ILE A 220 4.99 -13.05 -9.33
C ILE A 220 5.34 -12.08 -8.20
N THR A 221 4.74 -10.90 -8.23
CA THR A 221 4.63 -10.10 -7.01
C THR A 221 3.77 -10.91 -6.03
N PRO A 222 4.18 -11.12 -4.76
CA PRO A 222 3.42 -11.95 -3.84
C PRO A 222 1.96 -11.50 -3.74
N MET A 223 1.05 -12.45 -3.91
CA MET A 223 -0.37 -12.23 -3.63
C MET A 223 -0.59 -12.47 -2.15
N VAL A 224 -1.28 -11.56 -1.47
CA VAL A 224 -1.59 -11.70 -0.05
C VAL A 224 -3.09 -11.71 0.12
N PHE A 225 -3.62 -12.84 0.60
CA PHE A 225 -5.02 -12.98 0.97
C PHE A 225 -5.15 -12.88 2.48
N THR A 226 -5.94 -11.94 2.97
CA THR A 226 -6.19 -11.73 4.40
C THR A 226 -7.63 -12.11 4.71
N TRP A 227 -7.84 -12.96 5.72
CA TRP A 227 -9.18 -13.35 6.17
C TRP A 227 -9.50 -12.80 7.56
N GLY A 228 -10.77 -12.60 7.83
CA GLY A 228 -11.23 -12.00 9.08
C GLY A 228 -12.65 -12.40 9.46
N ASN A 229 -13.16 -11.77 10.52
CA ASN A 229 -14.49 -12.03 11.06
C ASN A 229 -14.71 -13.51 11.39
N ALA A 230 -15.80 -14.10 10.90
CA ALA A 230 -16.16 -15.50 11.14
C ALA A 230 -15.22 -16.51 10.46
N ALA A 231 -14.31 -16.06 9.58
CA ALA A 231 -13.35 -16.95 8.95
C ALA A 231 -12.33 -17.42 9.98
N THR A 232 -12.31 -18.73 10.19
CA THR A 232 -11.34 -19.44 11.01
C THR A 232 -10.07 -19.76 10.22
N ASP A 233 -10.21 -20.01 8.93
CA ASP A 233 -9.12 -20.37 8.03
C ASP A 233 -9.50 -20.08 6.55
N VAL A 234 -8.64 -20.44 5.61
CA VAL A 234 -8.90 -20.44 4.16
C VAL A 234 -8.40 -21.73 3.50
N SER A 235 -9.07 -22.14 2.42
CA SER A 235 -8.59 -23.16 1.48
C SER A 235 -8.34 -22.55 0.11
N TYR A 236 -7.57 -23.23 -0.74
CA TYR A 236 -7.38 -22.84 -2.14
C TYR A 236 -7.42 -24.06 -3.06
N THR A 237 -7.82 -23.85 -4.32
CA THR A 237 -7.93 -24.92 -5.33
C THR A 237 -7.25 -24.51 -6.63
N ALA A 238 -6.64 -25.47 -7.33
CA ALA A 238 -6.03 -25.29 -8.65
C ALA A 238 -4.86 -24.27 -8.70
N LEU A 239 -3.97 -24.31 -7.71
CA LEU A 239 -2.78 -23.44 -7.70
C LEU A 239 -1.89 -23.74 -8.93
N PRO A 240 -1.57 -22.74 -9.78
CA PRO A 240 -0.69 -22.95 -10.94
C PRO A 240 0.67 -23.55 -10.57
N ALA A 241 1.19 -24.44 -11.42
CA ALA A 241 2.50 -25.07 -11.20
C ALA A 241 3.60 -24.00 -11.06
N GLY A 242 4.54 -24.21 -10.14
CA GLY A 242 5.62 -23.26 -9.84
C GLY A 242 5.27 -22.17 -8.83
N LEU A 243 3.99 -22.07 -8.42
CA LEU A 243 3.59 -21.25 -7.28
C LEU A 243 3.51 -22.07 -6.00
N THR A 244 3.75 -21.40 -4.88
CA THR A 244 3.64 -21.94 -3.53
C THR A 244 2.72 -21.04 -2.71
N ALA A 245 1.98 -21.62 -1.78
CA ALA A 245 1.09 -20.88 -0.89
C ALA A 245 1.47 -21.16 0.56
N ILE A 246 1.82 -20.11 1.30
CA ILE A 246 2.24 -20.18 2.70
C ILE A 246 1.15 -19.53 3.56
N LYS A 247 0.63 -20.28 4.51
CA LYS A 247 -0.41 -19.82 5.43
C LYS A 247 0.20 -19.40 6.77
N ASN A 248 -0.19 -18.23 7.26
CA ASN A 248 0.12 -17.75 8.60
C ASN A 248 -1.21 -17.54 9.35
N THR A 249 -1.53 -18.49 10.23
CA THR A 249 -2.79 -18.50 10.99
C THR A 249 -2.85 -17.40 12.05
N THR A 250 -1.70 -16.99 12.60
CA THR A 250 -1.62 -15.90 13.59
C THR A 250 -1.97 -14.56 12.97
N ASN A 251 -1.40 -14.26 11.80
CA ASN A 251 -1.65 -13.00 11.08
C ASN A 251 -2.88 -13.08 10.17
N LYS A 252 -3.51 -14.25 10.07
CA LYS A 252 -4.64 -14.56 9.17
C LYS A 252 -4.35 -14.21 7.70
N THR A 253 -3.18 -14.61 7.22
CA THR A 253 -2.75 -14.37 5.84
C THR A 253 -2.37 -15.64 5.10
N LEU A 254 -2.72 -15.73 3.81
CA LEU A 254 -2.21 -16.72 2.86
C LEU A 254 -1.39 -15.95 1.82
N THR A 255 -0.09 -16.20 1.77
CA THR A 255 0.81 -15.58 0.81
C THR A 255 1.11 -16.56 -0.31
N VAL A 256 0.77 -16.19 -1.55
CA VAL A 256 1.12 -16.95 -2.75
C VAL A 256 2.28 -16.28 -3.44
N SER A 257 3.36 -17.03 -3.69
CA SER A 257 4.57 -16.55 -4.33
C SER A 257 5.24 -17.66 -5.14
N GLY A 258 6.21 -17.29 -5.98
CA GLY A 258 6.97 -18.23 -6.81
C GLY A 258 6.99 -17.80 -8.27
N THR A 259 7.50 -18.69 -9.11
CA THR A 259 7.65 -18.49 -10.55
C THR A 259 6.68 -19.43 -11.27
N PRO A 260 5.58 -18.93 -11.84
CA PRO A 260 4.57 -19.75 -12.49
C PRO A 260 5.14 -20.43 -13.75
N ALA A 261 4.89 -21.72 -13.89
CA ALA A 261 5.30 -22.54 -15.03
C ALA A 261 4.23 -22.59 -16.13
N THR A 262 2.96 -22.36 -15.79
CA THR A 262 1.83 -22.34 -16.72
C THR A 262 0.86 -21.21 -16.38
N ASN A 263 0.08 -20.77 -17.36
CA ASN A 263 -1.11 -19.96 -17.11
C ASN A 263 -2.06 -20.71 -16.19
N GLY A 264 -2.80 -19.97 -15.36
CA GLY A 264 -3.85 -20.59 -14.57
C GLY A 264 -4.54 -19.60 -13.64
N SER A 265 -5.73 -20.00 -13.20
CA SER A 265 -6.47 -19.32 -12.15
C SER A 265 -6.69 -20.27 -10.97
N PHE A 266 -6.77 -19.69 -9.79
CA PHE A 266 -7.07 -20.40 -8.55
C PHE A 266 -8.07 -19.58 -7.73
N THR A 267 -8.76 -20.26 -6.83
CA THR A 267 -9.75 -19.64 -5.94
C THR A 267 -9.32 -19.84 -4.51
N VAL A 268 -9.36 -18.78 -3.70
CA VAL A 268 -9.22 -18.85 -2.24
C VAL A 268 -10.60 -18.74 -1.63
N THR A 269 -10.95 -19.64 -0.70
CA THR A 269 -12.26 -19.70 -0.04
C THR A 269 -12.10 -19.67 1.47
N THR A 270 -12.92 -18.90 2.18
CA THR A 270 -12.92 -18.90 3.65
C THR A 270 -13.50 -20.20 4.23
N ILE A 271 -12.91 -20.67 5.32
CA ILE A 271 -13.42 -21.75 6.17
C ILE A 271 -13.94 -21.11 7.47
N GLY A 272 -15.20 -21.42 7.81
CA GLY A 272 -15.90 -20.79 8.94
C GLY A 272 -16.67 -19.54 8.50
N GLY A 273 -17.82 -19.31 9.15
CA GLY A 273 -18.82 -18.33 8.72
C GLY A 273 -19.72 -18.84 7.58
N ASN A 274 -20.90 -18.23 7.44
CA ASN A 274 -21.88 -18.59 6.41
C ASN A 274 -22.55 -17.31 5.83
N PRO A 275 -22.56 -17.11 4.50
CA PRO A 275 -21.93 -17.93 3.46
C PRO A 275 -20.40 -17.79 3.44
N ALA A 276 -19.72 -18.80 2.91
CA ALA A 276 -18.28 -18.71 2.65
C ALA A 276 -18.00 -17.65 1.56
N VAL A 277 -16.93 -16.87 1.74
CA VAL A 277 -16.47 -15.85 0.78
C VAL A 277 -15.35 -16.42 -0.07
N GLN A 278 -15.37 -16.11 -1.36
CA GLN A 278 -14.39 -16.56 -2.34
C GLN A 278 -13.73 -15.38 -3.04
N VAL A 279 -12.43 -15.50 -3.30
CA VAL A 279 -11.67 -14.57 -4.16
C VAL A 279 -10.96 -15.38 -5.22
N GLN A 280 -11.20 -15.04 -6.48
CA GLN A 280 -10.47 -15.61 -7.62
C GLN A 280 -9.19 -14.81 -7.87
N ALA A 281 -8.15 -15.52 -8.27
CA ALA A 281 -6.88 -14.97 -8.69
C ALA A 281 -6.38 -15.68 -9.95
N SER A 282 -5.64 -14.97 -10.79
CA SER A 282 -5.11 -15.49 -12.04
C SER A 282 -3.69 -15.02 -12.31
N VAL A 283 -2.93 -15.90 -12.95
CA VAL A 283 -1.63 -15.54 -13.51
C VAL A 283 -1.60 -15.92 -14.98
N THR A 284 -1.24 -14.93 -15.80
CA THR A 284 -1.02 -15.08 -17.23
C THR A 284 0.47 -14.92 -17.49
N LEU A 285 1.08 -15.92 -18.12
CA LEU A 285 2.45 -15.85 -18.60
C LEU A 285 2.47 -15.07 -19.91
N ASN A 286 3.21 -13.97 -19.91
CA ASN A 286 3.68 -13.35 -21.13
C ASN A 286 4.91 -14.13 -21.60
N GLN A 287 4.78 -14.84 -22.73
CA GLN A 287 5.92 -15.47 -23.39
C GLN A 287 6.79 -14.37 -23.97
N ASN A 288 7.71 -13.83 -23.17
CA ASN A 288 8.58 -12.75 -23.61
C ASN A 288 9.41 -13.15 -24.83
N SER A 289 9.37 -12.31 -25.84
CA SER A 289 10.56 -11.96 -26.62
C SER A 289 10.52 -10.48 -26.90
N VAL A 290 10.62 -9.69 -25.82
CA VAL A 290 10.70 -8.24 -25.91
C VAL A 290 11.98 -7.86 -26.65
N LEU A 291 11.83 -7.43 -27.90
CA LEU A 291 12.86 -6.76 -28.68
C LEU A 291 12.98 -5.28 -28.28
N ALA A 292 13.00 -4.94 -26.98
CA ALA A 292 13.08 -3.54 -26.53
C ALA A 292 14.51 -2.99 -26.67
N ASN A 293 14.94 -2.71 -27.90
CA ASN A 293 16.06 -1.81 -28.13
C ASN A 293 16.04 -1.18 -29.53
N TRP A 294 16.81 -0.10 -29.71
CA TRP A 294 17.14 0.40 -31.05
C TRP A 294 18.06 -0.62 -31.74
N TYR A 295 17.65 -1.08 -32.93
CA TYR A 295 18.34 -2.05 -33.77
C TYR A 295 19.13 -1.33 -34.88
N PRO A 296 20.46 -1.13 -34.71
CA PRO A 296 21.32 -0.73 -35.81
C PRO A 296 21.59 -1.94 -36.72
N PHE A 297 21.34 -1.79 -38.02
CA PHE A 297 21.43 -2.88 -39.02
C PHE A 297 22.85 -3.46 -39.22
N GLN A 298 23.89 -2.93 -38.57
CA GLN A 298 25.29 -3.24 -38.84
C GLN A 298 26.01 -4.05 -37.74
N GLU A 299 25.49 -4.08 -36.51
CA GLU A 299 26.17 -4.76 -35.38
C GLU A 299 25.46 -6.03 -34.91
N ASN A 300 24.53 -6.56 -35.71
CA ASN A 300 23.67 -7.65 -35.26
C ASN A 300 23.08 -8.46 -36.41
N PRO A 301 23.25 -9.80 -36.43
CA PRO A 301 22.25 -10.70 -36.94
C PRO A 301 21.32 -11.04 -35.77
N ILE A 302 20.24 -10.27 -35.53
CA ILE A 302 19.18 -10.72 -34.61
C ILE A 302 17.87 -10.87 -35.38
N SER A 303 17.30 -12.05 -35.13
CA SER A 303 16.00 -12.61 -35.45
C SER A 303 14.79 -11.68 -35.21
N LEU A 304 14.67 -10.60 -35.97
CA LEU A 304 13.37 -10.31 -36.59
C LEU A 304 13.27 -11.30 -37.76
N SER A 305 12.20 -12.09 -37.85
CA SER A 305 11.95 -12.81 -39.11
C SER A 305 11.61 -11.75 -40.15
N PHE A 306 12.64 -11.18 -40.76
CA PHE A 306 12.50 -10.36 -41.94
C PHE A 306 11.97 -11.28 -43.03
N LEU A 307 10.64 -11.37 -43.14
CA LEU A 307 9.99 -12.34 -44.02
C LEU A 307 10.41 -12.14 -45.46
N SER A 308 10.69 -10.88 -45.82
CA SER A 308 11.24 -10.47 -47.08
C SER A 308 11.62 -8.99 -47.02
N TYR A 309 12.61 -8.59 -47.82
CA TYR A 309 12.72 -7.21 -48.25
C TYR A 309 12.72 -7.20 -49.79
N ALA A 310 11.72 -6.53 -50.36
CA ALA A 310 11.54 -6.43 -51.81
C ALA A 310 12.14 -5.10 -52.27
N ASN A 311 12.96 -5.12 -53.33
CA ASN A 311 13.62 -3.93 -53.84
C ASN A 311 14.32 -3.12 -52.74
N ALA A 312 15.10 -3.79 -51.89
CA ALA A 312 15.89 -3.18 -50.84
C ALA A 312 17.31 -3.75 -50.81
N SER A 313 18.25 -2.99 -50.26
CA SER A 313 19.66 -3.38 -50.14
C SER A 313 20.23 -2.89 -48.82
N VAL A 314 20.93 -3.76 -48.09
CA VAL A 314 21.75 -3.36 -46.94
C VAL A 314 23.11 -2.93 -47.47
N ASN A 315 23.53 -1.69 -47.17
CA ASN A 315 24.87 -1.22 -47.54
C ASN A 315 25.74 -1.11 -46.28
N PRO A 316 26.57 -2.12 -45.98
CA PRO A 316 27.36 -2.16 -44.75
C PRO A 316 28.59 -1.25 -44.78
N THR A 317 28.89 -0.54 -45.88
CA THR A 317 30.10 0.29 -45.99
C THR A 317 29.82 1.78 -46.15
N GLN A 318 28.56 2.17 -46.31
CA GLN A 318 28.21 3.58 -46.46
C GLN A 318 28.30 4.27 -45.10
N ASP A 319 29.34 5.08 -44.95
CA ASP A 319 29.44 6.04 -43.87
C ASP A 319 28.39 7.13 -44.07
N ASN A 320 27.33 7.03 -43.28
CA ASN A 320 26.22 7.98 -43.32
C ASN A 320 26.42 9.11 -42.29
N SER A 321 27.63 9.32 -41.77
CA SER A 321 27.98 10.46 -40.91
C SER A 321 27.71 11.82 -41.57
N ALA A 322 27.72 11.88 -42.92
CA ALA A 322 27.33 13.06 -43.68
C ALA A 322 25.83 13.44 -43.56
N TYR A 323 25.01 12.61 -42.89
CA TYR A 323 23.56 12.66 -42.97
C TYR A 323 22.80 12.88 -41.64
N SER A 324 23.43 13.13 -40.49
CA SER A 324 22.71 13.68 -39.31
C SER A 324 23.59 14.34 -38.24
N ALA A 325 23.02 15.31 -37.50
CA ALA A 325 23.58 15.93 -36.30
C ALA A 325 23.35 15.10 -35.01
N THR A 326 22.72 13.94 -35.11
CA THR A 326 22.18 13.17 -33.97
C THR A 326 22.80 11.79 -33.80
N GLY A 327 23.91 11.50 -34.51
CA GLY A 327 24.65 10.25 -34.39
C GLY A 327 23.92 9.08 -35.04
N CYS A 328 24.16 8.85 -36.34
CA CYS A 328 23.79 7.61 -37.01
C CYS A 328 25.00 6.65 -37.00
N THR A 329 24.73 5.35 -36.88
CA THR A 329 25.73 4.28 -37.10
C THR A 329 25.84 3.95 -38.59
N ASN A 330 27.00 3.44 -39.03
CA ASN A 330 27.16 2.90 -40.39
C ASN A 330 26.12 1.77 -40.64
N GLY A 331 25.77 1.47 -41.91
CA GLY A 331 25.02 0.23 -42.26
C GLY A 331 23.51 0.29 -42.49
N ALA A 332 22.92 1.42 -42.91
CA ALA A 332 21.48 1.55 -43.10
C ALA A 332 20.86 0.56 -44.13
N LEU A 333 19.61 0.14 -43.87
CA LEU A 333 18.79 -0.58 -44.86
C LEU A 333 18.21 0.42 -45.87
N THR A 334 18.53 0.25 -47.15
CA THR A 334 18.02 1.11 -48.22
C THR A 334 16.79 0.47 -48.85
N LEU A 335 15.62 1.12 -48.73
CA LEU A 335 14.41 0.76 -49.45
C LEU A 335 14.36 1.54 -50.77
N GLN A 336 14.47 0.82 -51.89
CA GLN A 336 14.51 1.41 -53.24
C GLN A 336 13.13 1.91 -53.68
N LYS A 337 13.11 2.69 -54.76
CA LYS A 337 11.90 3.34 -55.29
C LYS A 337 10.76 2.38 -55.64
N ALA A 338 9.54 2.92 -55.65
CA ALA A 338 8.30 2.31 -56.12
C ALA A 338 7.77 1.08 -55.34
N THR A 339 8.62 0.32 -54.62
CA THR A 339 8.20 -0.92 -53.92
C THR A 339 9.15 -1.37 -52.80
N GLY A 340 10.10 -0.53 -52.38
CA GLY A 340 11.03 -0.88 -51.30
C GLY A 340 10.28 -1.15 -49.99
N GLU A 341 10.26 -2.40 -49.54
CA GLU A 341 9.53 -2.83 -48.35
C GLU A 341 10.44 -3.58 -47.38
N LEU A 342 10.31 -3.28 -46.09
CA LEU A 342 10.79 -4.12 -45.00
C LEU A 342 9.61 -4.77 -44.31
N ARG A 343 9.56 -6.11 -44.30
CA ARG A 343 8.51 -6.89 -43.65
C ARG A 343 9.01 -7.59 -42.39
N ILE A 344 8.32 -7.40 -41.27
CA ILE A 344 8.62 -8.00 -39.97
C ILE A 344 7.43 -8.86 -39.52
N GLU A 345 7.66 -10.08 -39.04
CA GLU A 345 6.64 -10.90 -38.35
C GLU A 345 6.79 -10.83 -36.83
N LEU A 346 5.67 -10.65 -36.13
CA LEU A 346 5.56 -10.66 -34.68
C LEU A 346 4.29 -11.42 -34.26
N ASN A 347 4.21 -11.92 -33.04
CA ASN A 347 2.99 -12.43 -32.40
C ASN A 347 2.29 -11.37 -31.53
N SER A 348 3.03 -10.37 -31.07
CA SER A 348 2.47 -9.17 -30.44
C SER A 348 3.25 -7.93 -30.86
N LEU A 349 2.61 -6.76 -30.85
CA LEU A 349 3.24 -5.47 -31.12
C LEU A 349 2.73 -4.46 -30.09
N GLN A 350 3.64 -3.92 -29.29
CA GLN A 350 3.38 -3.00 -28.18
C GLN A 350 4.01 -1.62 -28.42
N SER A 351 5.17 -1.57 -29.09
CA SER A 351 5.83 -0.31 -29.44
C SER A 351 6.55 -0.42 -30.77
N LEU A 352 6.53 0.67 -31.54
CA LEU A 352 7.32 0.82 -32.76
C LEU A 352 7.86 2.24 -32.82
N GLN A 353 9.17 2.36 -32.97
CA GLN A 353 9.82 3.61 -33.32
C GLN A 353 10.79 3.38 -34.46
N ILE A 354 11.02 4.40 -35.28
CA ILE A 354 11.87 4.30 -36.46
C ILE A 354 12.69 5.57 -36.64
N ARG A 355 13.96 5.40 -37.00
CA ARG A 355 14.85 6.47 -37.46
C ARG A 355 15.26 6.18 -38.91
N TRP A 356 15.18 7.21 -39.73
CA TRP A 356 15.40 7.08 -41.17
C TRP A 356 15.91 8.38 -41.79
N PHE A 357 16.51 8.27 -42.97
CA PHE A 357 16.99 9.37 -43.78
C PHE A 357 16.31 9.38 -45.15
N ALA A 358 15.80 10.55 -45.53
CA ALA A 358 15.20 10.80 -46.83
C ALA A 358 16.24 11.36 -47.81
N THR A 359 16.32 10.81 -49.02
CA THR A 359 17.08 11.43 -50.13
C THR A 359 16.14 12.18 -51.05
N GLY A 360 16.02 13.51 -50.93
CA GLY A 360 15.01 14.30 -51.66
C GLY A 360 13.62 14.28 -51.00
N GLY A 361 12.56 14.67 -51.72
CA GLY A 361 11.20 14.76 -51.19
C GLY A 361 10.48 13.42 -50.99
N ARG A 362 10.26 12.93 -49.76
CA ARG A 362 9.75 11.57 -49.50
C ARG A 362 8.58 11.49 -48.53
N THR A 363 7.82 10.41 -48.64
CA THR A 363 6.79 9.99 -47.67
C THR A 363 7.10 8.58 -47.20
N LEU A 364 6.78 8.30 -45.93
CA LEU A 364 6.93 7.00 -45.30
C LEU A 364 5.56 6.40 -45.06
N GLN A 365 5.37 5.13 -45.41
CA GLN A 365 4.18 4.38 -45.03
C GLN A 365 4.57 3.22 -44.12
N ILE A 366 3.79 3.01 -43.07
CA ILE A 366 3.94 1.89 -42.14
C ILE A 366 2.60 1.18 -42.05
N MET A 367 2.56 -0.09 -42.44
CA MET A 367 1.41 -0.96 -42.22
C MET A 367 1.68 -1.88 -41.04
N TYR A 368 0.71 -2.12 -40.16
CA TYR A 368 0.84 -3.02 -39.02
C TYR A 368 -0.50 -3.69 -38.70
N GLY A 369 -0.50 -4.98 -38.37
CA GLY A 369 -1.71 -5.72 -37.99
C GLY A 369 -1.64 -7.19 -38.42
N THR A 370 -2.70 -7.95 -38.21
CA THR A 370 -2.76 -9.33 -38.75
C THR A 370 -3.06 -9.28 -40.25
N THR A 371 -2.59 -10.29 -40.97
CA THR A 371 -2.80 -10.39 -42.42
C THR A 371 -4.30 -10.27 -42.76
N GLY A 372 -4.67 -9.25 -43.55
CA GLY A 372 -6.06 -8.96 -43.94
C GLY A 372 -6.79 -7.95 -43.04
N THR A 373 -6.21 -7.52 -41.92
CA THR A 373 -6.75 -6.46 -41.05
C THR A 373 -5.71 -5.41 -40.66
N GLU A 374 -4.74 -5.16 -41.55
CA GLU A 374 -3.66 -4.23 -41.27
C GLU A 374 -4.12 -2.76 -41.23
N HIS A 375 -3.68 -2.05 -40.20
CA HIS A 375 -3.74 -0.60 -40.12
C HIS A 375 -2.62 0.02 -40.95
N THR A 376 -2.89 1.19 -41.54
CA THR A 376 -1.90 1.93 -42.35
C THR A 376 -1.69 3.32 -41.76
N TRP A 377 -0.45 3.63 -41.43
CA TRP A 377 0.00 4.97 -41.10
C TRP A 377 0.81 5.54 -42.27
N ASN A 378 0.52 6.79 -42.64
CA ASN A 378 1.31 7.55 -43.61
C ASN A 378 1.93 8.75 -42.91
N SER A 379 3.14 9.09 -43.33
CA SER A 379 3.82 10.27 -42.84
C SER A 379 3.02 11.54 -43.17
N PRO A 380 2.84 12.47 -42.23
CA PRO A 380 1.85 13.54 -42.34
C PRO A 380 2.18 14.57 -43.42
N ILE A 381 3.45 14.71 -43.78
CA ILE A 381 3.94 15.60 -44.82
C ILE A 381 5.00 14.90 -45.67
N GLN A 382 5.36 15.54 -46.78
CA GLN A 382 6.55 15.19 -47.55
C GLN A 382 7.80 15.74 -46.84
N TYR A 383 8.76 14.88 -46.57
CA TYR A 383 10.03 15.20 -45.94
C TYR A 383 11.08 15.54 -46.99
N SER A 384 11.83 16.63 -46.79
CA SER A 384 12.97 17.00 -47.63
C SER A 384 14.16 16.08 -47.35
N SER A 385 15.31 16.31 -48.01
CA SER A 385 16.50 15.53 -47.69
C SER A 385 16.94 15.78 -46.25
N GLY A 386 17.01 14.74 -45.42
CA GLY A 386 17.29 14.89 -43.99
C GLY A 386 16.99 13.64 -43.15
N ALA A 387 17.40 13.67 -41.88
CA ALA A 387 17.15 12.63 -40.90
C ALA A 387 15.86 12.89 -40.10
N TYR A 388 15.10 11.84 -39.83
CA TYR A 388 13.80 11.91 -39.18
C TYR A 388 13.58 10.74 -38.20
N GLN A 389 12.76 10.97 -37.18
CA GLN A 389 12.34 9.96 -36.22
C GLN A 389 10.82 9.98 -36.08
N HIS A 390 10.20 8.79 -36.02
CA HIS A 390 8.80 8.63 -35.65
C HIS A 390 8.65 7.67 -34.49
N ASN A 391 7.81 8.05 -33.53
CA ASN A 391 7.33 7.18 -32.47
C ASN A 391 5.85 6.88 -32.76
N LEU A 392 5.56 5.64 -33.15
CA LEU A 392 4.21 5.19 -33.48
C LEU A 392 3.54 4.44 -32.33
N THR A 393 4.19 4.35 -31.16
CA THR A 393 3.70 3.58 -30.00
C THR A 393 2.27 3.93 -29.63
N GLN A 394 1.90 5.21 -29.63
CA GLN A 394 0.53 5.64 -29.29
C GLN A 394 -0.51 5.37 -30.39
N LEU A 395 -0.05 5.14 -31.62
CA LEU A 395 -0.91 4.85 -32.76
C LEU A 395 -1.08 3.35 -32.98
N ILE A 396 -0.22 2.55 -32.38
CA ILE A 396 -0.28 1.09 -32.40
C ILE A 396 -1.10 0.66 -31.18
N PRO A 397 -2.25 -0.01 -31.37
CA PRO A 397 -2.96 -0.61 -30.24
C PRO A 397 -2.06 -1.64 -29.56
N ASP A 398 -2.28 -1.96 -28.29
CA ASP A 398 -1.67 -3.12 -27.61
C ASP A 398 -2.10 -4.42 -28.31
N LEU A 399 -1.51 -4.70 -29.48
CA LEU A 399 -1.99 -5.69 -30.42
C LEU A 399 -1.46 -7.04 -29.97
N VAL A 400 -2.30 -7.79 -29.26
CA VAL A 400 -2.05 -9.17 -28.86
C VAL A 400 -2.86 -10.07 -29.79
N SER A 401 -2.17 -10.86 -30.61
CA SER A 401 -2.82 -11.73 -31.60
C SER A 401 -2.27 -13.15 -31.51
N ASN A 402 -3.13 -14.15 -31.74
CA ASN A 402 -2.73 -15.54 -31.95
C ASN A 402 -2.29 -15.81 -33.41
N GLN A 403 -2.46 -14.82 -34.30
CA GLN A 403 -1.99 -14.82 -35.67
C GLN A 403 -0.81 -13.85 -35.82
N ALA A 404 0.10 -14.18 -36.75
CA ALA A 404 1.22 -13.33 -37.13
C ALA A 404 0.78 -11.88 -37.45
N ILE A 405 1.32 -10.94 -36.70
CA ILE A 405 1.30 -9.52 -36.93
C ILE A 405 2.43 -9.19 -37.91
N VAL A 406 2.10 -8.52 -38.99
CA VAL A 406 3.05 -8.09 -40.01
C VAL A 406 3.25 -6.59 -39.89
N VAL A 407 4.49 -6.14 -39.68
CA VAL A 407 4.85 -4.72 -39.85
C VAL A 407 5.55 -4.54 -41.19
N ARG A 408 5.00 -3.68 -42.05
CA ARG A 408 5.58 -3.31 -43.35
C ARG A 408 6.00 -1.86 -43.33
N ILE A 409 7.27 -1.57 -43.60
CA ILE A 409 7.79 -0.21 -43.78
C ILE A 409 8.05 -0.01 -45.26
N ILE A 410 7.37 0.96 -45.87
CA ILE A 410 7.23 1.07 -47.33
C ILE A 410 7.67 2.46 -47.82
N ASN A 411 8.53 2.49 -48.84
CA ASN A 411 8.77 3.67 -49.67
C ASN A 411 7.64 3.78 -50.72
N ASN A 412 6.59 4.55 -50.40
CA ASN A 412 5.34 4.58 -51.19
C ASN A 412 5.32 5.61 -52.33
N ARG A 413 6.45 6.27 -52.64
CA ARG A 413 6.53 7.31 -53.69
C ARG A 413 7.07 6.73 -55.01
N VAL A 414 6.55 7.25 -56.13
CA VAL A 414 6.95 6.83 -57.49
C VAL A 414 7.97 7.76 -58.16
N ASP A 415 8.10 9.02 -57.71
CA ASP A 415 9.02 10.02 -58.25
C ASP A 415 10.28 10.22 -57.37
N GLY A 416 11.32 9.43 -57.69
CA GLY A 416 12.72 9.59 -57.27
C GLY A 416 13.11 9.08 -55.86
N GLY A 417 14.42 8.82 -55.68
CA GLY A 417 15.16 8.58 -54.42
C GLY A 417 14.87 7.29 -53.64
N SER A 418 15.69 7.05 -52.61
CA SER A 418 15.63 5.88 -51.72
C SER A 418 15.42 6.32 -50.26
N LEU A 419 14.80 5.45 -49.45
CA LEU A 419 14.71 5.62 -47.99
C LEU A 419 15.80 4.82 -47.31
N HIS A 420 16.54 5.42 -46.39
CA HIS A 420 17.55 4.72 -45.61
C HIS A 420 17.08 4.58 -44.17
N ILE A 421 16.72 3.37 -43.74
CA ILE A 421 16.34 3.10 -42.35
C ILE A 421 17.62 2.87 -41.56
N THR A 422 17.85 3.70 -40.54
CA THR A 422 19.07 3.65 -39.73
C THR A 422 18.87 2.78 -38.50
N ASP A 423 17.72 2.94 -37.82
CA ASP A 423 17.40 2.23 -36.60
C ASP A 423 15.89 1.96 -36.51
N ILE A 424 15.53 0.83 -35.93
CA ILE A 424 14.14 0.49 -35.57
C ILE A 424 14.11 0.10 -34.10
N TYR A 425 13.09 0.50 -33.36
CA TYR A 425 12.76 0.00 -32.03
C TYR A 425 11.43 -0.75 -32.13
N VAL A 426 11.35 -2.01 -31.68
CA VAL A 426 10.13 -2.82 -31.75
C VAL A 426 9.91 -3.58 -30.45
N GLU A 427 8.89 -3.24 -29.69
CA GLU A 427 8.48 -4.03 -28.53
C GLU A 427 7.33 -4.97 -28.93
N GLY A 428 7.49 -6.27 -28.70
CA GLY A 428 6.56 -7.31 -29.18
C GLY A 428 7.00 -8.73 -28.81
N ALA A 429 6.39 -9.75 -29.41
CA ALA A 429 6.79 -11.15 -29.31
C ALA A 429 7.05 -11.73 -30.71
N ILE A 430 7.92 -12.75 -30.84
CA ILE A 430 8.20 -13.47 -32.09
C ILE A 430 7.79 -14.95 -31.97
N SER A 431 7.55 -15.62 -33.11
CA SER A 431 7.09 -17.01 -33.14
C SER A 431 8.18 -18.03 -32.78
N GLY A 432 7.79 -19.10 -32.08
CA GLY A 432 8.38 -20.43 -32.22
C GLY A 432 9.76 -20.72 -31.65
N ASN A 433 10.52 -19.76 -31.13
CA ASN A 433 11.87 -20.06 -30.68
C ASN A 433 11.89 -20.63 -29.26
N THR A 434 12.22 -21.93 -29.17
CA THR A 434 12.59 -22.58 -27.91
C THR A 434 13.82 -21.86 -27.35
N THR A 435 13.70 -21.33 -26.14
CA THR A 435 14.85 -20.78 -25.43
C THR A 435 15.83 -21.90 -25.10
N THR A 436 17.10 -21.66 -25.34
CA THR A 436 18.18 -22.56 -24.97
C THR A 436 19.14 -21.86 -24.03
N SER A 437 19.77 -22.62 -23.14
CA SER A 437 20.78 -22.12 -22.22
C SER A 437 22.16 -22.49 -22.74
N GLN A 438 23.04 -21.51 -22.83
CA GLN A 438 24.46 -21.71 -23.08
C GLN A 438 25.23 -21.50 -21.79
N THR A 439 26.22 -22.36 -21.56
CA THR A 439 27.17 -22.22 -20.45
C THR A 439 28.55 -21.93 -20.99
N ILE A 440 29.22 -20.90 -20.47
CA ILE A 440 30.58 -20.50 -20.86
C ILE A 440 31.45 -20.49 -19.60
N GLN A 441 32.56 -21.22 -19.65
CA GLN A 441 33.58 -21.23 -18.60
C GLN A 441 34.57 -20.10 -18.83
N LEU A 442 34.82 -19.27 -17.81
CA LEU A 442 35.80 -18.19 -17.85
C LEU A 442 36.85 -18.42 -16.76
N ASN A 443 38.12 -18.42 -17.16
CA ASN A 443 39.25 -18.51 -16.24
C ASN A 443 39.53 -17.14 -15.60
N GLN A 444 40.33 -17.13 -14.54
CA GLN A 444 40.91 -15.88 -14.04
C GLN A 444 41.83 -15.27 -15.10
N GLY A 445 41.80 -13.94 -15.26
CA GLY A 445 42.53 -13.21 -16.29
C GLY A 445 41.75 -13.08 -17.59
N TRP A 446 42.48 -12.93 -18.71
CA TRP A 446 41.90 -12.71 -20.03
C TRP A 446 41.31 -13.98 -20.64
N ASN A 447 40.09 -13.86 -21.15
CA ASN A 447 39.38 -14.90 -21.89
C ASN A 447 38.88 -14.34 -23.22
N LEU A 448 38.89 -15.16 -24.27
CA LEU A 448 38.11 -14.93 -25.49
C LEU A 448 36.79 -15.69 -25.37
N PHE A 449 35.68 -14.98 -25.51
CA PHE A 449 34.36 -15.60 -25.44
C PHE A 449 33.39 -15.02 -26.47
N SER A 450 32.40 -15.83 -26.81
CA SER A 450 31.25 -15.46 -27.63
C SER A 450 30.04 -16.17 -27.07
N PHE A 451 28.83 -15.68 -27.30
CA PHE A 451 27.62 -16.44 -27.02
C PHE A 451 26.78 -16.63 -28.27
N SER A 452 25.99 -17.69 -28.27
CA SER A 452 25.23 -18.20 -29.41
C SER A 452 23.72 -18.13 -29.14
N VAL A 453 23.30 -17.33 -28.16
CA VAL A 453 21.91 -17.11 -27.80
C VAL A 453 21.65 -15.62 -27.62
N HIS A 454 20.50 -15.13 -28.06
CA HIS A 454 20.00 -13.78 -27.81
C HIS A 454 19.25 -13.77 -26.48
N PRO A 455 19.88 -13.34 -25.37
CA PRO A 455 19.16 -13.16 -24.11
C PRO A 455 18.14 -12.03 -24.24
N SER A 456 17.11 -12.07 -23.39
CA SER A 456 16.10 -10.99 -23.32
C SER A 456 16.70 -9.64 -22.91
N ASP A 457 17.81 -9.65 -22.17
CA ASP A 457 18.64 -8.47 -21.95
C ASP A 457 20.11 -8.82 -22.19
N SER A 458 20.69 -8.18 -23.22
CA SER A 458 22.07 -8.34 -23.62
C SER A 458 23.04 -7.34 -22.97
N SER A 459 22.57 -6.55 -22.00
CA SER A 459 23.42 -5.60 -21.29
C SER A 459 24.55 -6.32 -20.55
N ILE A 460 25.75 -5.74 -20.57
CA ILE A 460 26.90 -6.30 -19.86
C ILE A 460 26.60 -6.40 -18.36
N ALA A 461 25.91 -5.40 -17.81
CA ALA A 461 25.52 -5.36 -16.41
C ALA A 461 24.66 -6.58 -16.02
N THR A 462 23.72 -6.99 -16.87
CA THR A 462 22.87 -8.17 -16.63
C THR A 462 23.61 -9.47 -16.87
N ILE A 463 24.33 -9.61 -18.00
CA ILE A 463 25.05 -10.86 -18.34
C ILE A 463 26.12 -11.20 -17.29
N PHE A 464 26.83 -10.19 -16.78
CA PHE A 464 27.88 -10.34 -15.78
C PHE A 464 27.44 -10.00 -14.36
N ALA A 465 26.12 -9.97 -14.10
CA ALA A 465 25.58 -9.73 -12.77
C ALA A 465 26.15 -10.73 -11.75
N GLY A 466 26.68 -10.22 -10.65
CA GLY A 466 27.31 -11.04 -9.60
C GLY A 466 28.64 -11.70 -9.99
N LYS A 467 29.21 -11.40 -11.17
CA LYS A 467 30.52 -11.91 -11.59
C LYS A 467 31.64 -10.92 -11.25
N ASP A 468 32.79 -11.44 -10.89
CA ASP A 468 33.96 -10.62 -10.57
C ASP A 468 34.79 -10.31 -11.83
N VAL A 469 34.20 -9.50 -12.71
CA VAL A 469 34.79 -9.02 -13.96
C VAL A 469 35.47 -7.66 -13.78
N GLN A 470 36.63 -7.46 -14.39
CA GLN A 470 37.35 -6.18 -14.41
C GLN A 470 36.92 -5.34 -15.62
N GLU A 471 37.04 -5.92 -16.82
CA GLU A 471 36.76 -5.24 -18.08
C GLU A 471 36.33 -6.19 -19.19
N ILE A 472 35.58 -5.66 -20.16
CA ILE A 472 35.15 -6.34 -21.38
C ILE A 472 35.45 -5.47 -22.59
N LYS A 473 35.95 -6.07 -23.67
CA LYS A 473 36.37 -5.35 -24.88
C LYS A 473 35.88 -6.04 -26.15
N SER A 474 35.48 -5.22 -27.12
CA SER A 474 35.38 -5.62 -28.53
C SER A 474 36.62 -5.12 -29.29
N ALA A 475 36.60 -5.19 -30.63
CA ALA A 475 37.66 -4.63 -31.46
C ALA A 475 37.73 -3.08 -31.39
N SER A 476 36.62 -2.41 -31.05
CA SER A 476 36.48 -0.94 -31.13
C SER A 476 35.93 -0.29 -29.86
N ALA A 477 35.44 -1.07 -28.89
CA ALA A 477 34.76 -0.56 -27.70
C ALA A 477 35.16 -1.31 -26.43
N PHE A 478 34.91 -0.70 -25.28
CA PHE A 478 35.26 -1.25 -23.96
C PHE A 478 34.20 -0.95 -22.90
N TRP A 479 34.19 -1.79 -21.87
CA TRP A 479 33.40 -1.62 -20.66
C TRP A 479 34.27 -1.94 -19.44
N TYR A 480 34.22 -1.08 -18.42
CA TYR A 480 34.89 -1.28 -17.13
C TYR A 480 33.87 -1.37 -15.99
N LYS A 481 34.05 -2.35 -15.11
CA LYS A 481 33.18 -2.53 -13.95
C LYS A 481 33.29 -1.34 -13.00
N GLY A 482 32.14 -0.78 -12.60
CA GLY A 482 32.06 0.36 -11.68
C GLY A 482 32.27 1.73 -12.33
N GLN A 483 32.60 1.81 -13.61
CA GLN A 483 32.61 3.10 -14.31
C GLN A 483 31.20 3.58 -14.67
N PRO A 484 30.94 4.91 -14.61
CA PRO A 484 29.66 5.47 -15.06
C PRO A 484 29.37 5.10 -16.51
N ALA A 485 28.09 4.85 -16.82
CA ALA A 485 27.66 4.39 -18.15
C ALA A 485 28.12 5.31 -19.29
N ALA A 486 28.20 6.63 -19.04
CA ALA A 486 28.64 7.62 -20.03
C ALA A 486 30.10 7.44 -20.52
N PHE A 487 30.94 6.72 -19.76
CA PHE A 487 32.35 6.49 -20.10
C PHE A 487 32.61 5.08 -20.65
N ASN A 488 31.60 4.22 -20.68
CA ASN A 488 31.69 2.90 -21.28
C ASN A 488 31.17 2.95 -22.72
N SER A 489 32.05 2.73 -23.69
CA SER A 489 31.69 2.71 -25.12
C SER A 489 31.03 1.40 -25.55
N LEU A 490 31.20 0.33 -24.77
CA LEU A 490 30.49 -0.93 -24.90
C LEU A 490 29.50 -1.07 -23.74
N THR A 491 28.22 -1.27 -24.04
CA THR A 491 27.17 -1.41 -23.01
C THR A 491 26.39 -2.70 -23.12
N ARG A 492 26.44 -3.34 -24.29
CA ARG A 492 25.73 -4.57 -24.63
C ARG A 492 26.65 -5.49 -25.41
N LEU A 493 26.28 -6.77 -25.41
CA LEU A 493 26.96 -7.79 -26.17
C LEU A 493 26.03 -8.37 -27.24
N THR A 494 26.60 -8.87 -28.32
CA THR A 494 25.92 -9.42 -29.49
C THR A 494 26.24 -10.90 -29.63
N ALA A 495 25.22 -11.72 -29.88
CA ALA A 495 25.44 -13.14 -30.14
C ALA A 495 26.18 -13.35 -31.47
N GLY A 496 27.09 -14.32 -31.52
CA GLY A 496 27.96 -14.57 -32.67
C GLY A 496 29.14 -13.60 -32.80
N GLN A 497 29.19 -12.52 -32.02
CA GLN A 497 30.37 -11.65 -31.93
C GLN A 497 31.38 -12.19 -30.91
N GLY A 498 32.66 -11.92 -31.15
CA GLY A 498 33.74 -12.27 -30.24
C GLY A 498 34.14 -11.11 -29.34
N TYR A 499 34.43 -11.40 -28.07
CA TYR A 499 34.83 -10.43 -27.06
C TYR A 499 36.01 -10.93 -26.23
N LEU A 500 36.74 -9.98 -25.66
CA LEU A 500 37.70 -10.19 -24.60
C LEU A 500 37.05 -9.85 -23.26
N VAL A 501 37.23 -10.69 -22.25
CA VAL A 501 36.86 -10.39 -20.87
C VAL A 501 38.02 -10.68 -19.93
N ASN A 502 38.32 -9.74 -19.04
CA ASN A 502 39.30 -9.91 -17.98
C ASN A 502 38.58 -10.15 -16.65
N MET A 503 38.76 -11.34 -16.08
CA MET A 503 38.10 -11.76 -14.85
C MET A 503 39.06 -11.67 -13.66
N ASN A 504 38.65 -11.04 -12.56
CA ASN A 504 39.42 -11.05 -11.31
C ASN A 504 39.44 -12.45 -10.68
N THR A 505 38.32 -13.19 -10.78
CA THR A 505 38.20 -14.59 -10.37
C THR A 505 37.54 -15.42 -11.45
N ALA A 506 37.96 -16.67 -11.61
CA ALA A 506 37.30 -17.62 -12.52
C ALA A 506 35.80 -17.75 -12.21
N GLY A 507 34.99 -18.05 -13.22
CA GLY A 507 33.55 -18.21 -13.06
C GLY A 507 32.84 -18.72 -14.30
N THR A 508 31.57 -19.06 -14.12
CA THR A 508 30.71 -19.59 -15.18
C THR A 508 29.64 -18.56 -15.56
N LEU A 509 29.45 -18.31 -16.85
CA LEU A 509 28.29 -17.61 -17.37
C LEU A 509 27.24 -18.64 -17.82
N THR A 510 25.98 -18.39 -17.45
CA THR A 510 24.83 -19.14 -17.95
C THR A 510 23.87 -18.13 -18.58
N ILE A 511 23.72 -18.21 -19.89
CA ILE A 511 22.93 -17.26 -20.68
C ILE A 511 21.79 -18.04 -21.30
N SER A 512 20.56 -17.65 -20.98
CA SER A 512 19.35 -18.22 -21.58
C SER A 512 18.80 -17.23 -22.59
N GLY A 513 18.47 -17.73 -23.77
CA GLY A 513 17.99 -16.87 -24.84
C GLY A 513 17.52 -17.66 -26.04
N ILE A 514 17.09 -16.93 -27.05
CA ILE A 514 16.75 -17.50 -28.34
C ILE A 514 18.05 -17.87 -29.08
N PRO A 515 18.22 -19.09 -29.57
CA PRO A 515 19.28 -19.45 -30.49
C PRO A 515 19.57 -18.35 -31.53
N CYS A 516 20.81 -17.86 -31.62
CA CYS A 516 21.17 -16.97 -32.72
C CYS A 516 21.19 -17.72 -34.06
N THR A 517 20.73 -17.05 -35.11
CA THR A 517 20.61 -17.57 -36.47
C THR A 517 21.34 -16.65 -37.45
N GLY A 518 22.15 -17.18 -38.36
CA GLY A 518 22.70 -16.41 -39.48
C GLY A 518 24.14 -16.74 -39.88
N VAL A 519 24.54 -16.28 -41.06
CA VAL A 519 25.90 -16.48 -41.58
C VAL A 519 26.87 -15.50 -40.89
N LEU A 520 28.09 -15.96 -40.58
CA LEU A 520 29.17 -15.09 -40.06
C LEU A 520 29.29 -13.81 -40.92
N PRO A 521 29.19 -12.61 -40.33
CA PRO A 521 29.33 -11.38 -41.08
C PRO A 521 30.74 -11.27 -41.67
N TYR A 522 30.83 -11.03 -42.99
CA TYR A 522 32.11 -10.85 -43.69
C TYR A 522 32.77 -9.53 -43.24
N ALA A 523 33.91 -9.64 -42.56
CA ALA A 523 34.61 -8.48 -42.01
C ALA A 523 35.54 -7.78 -43.04
N PRO A 524 35.84 -6.48 -42.87
CA PRO A 524 36.81 -5.73 -43.68
C PRO A 524 38.27 -6.24 -43.51
N LEU A 525 39.19 -5.76 -44.36
CA LEU A 525 40.62 -6.14 -44.32
C LEU A 525 41.25 -5.87 -42.93
N GLY A 526 42.12 -6.77 -42.45
CA GLY A 526 42.82 -6.62 -41.16
C GLY A 526 42.42 -7.63 -40.08
N TRP A 527 42.78 -7.34 -38.82
CA TRP A 527 42.47 -8.17 -37.64
C TRP A 527 41.08 -7.87 -37.09
N GLN A 528 40.32 -8.92 -36.77
CA GLN A 528 38.93 -8.87 -36.34
C GLN A 528 38.68 -9.88 -35.22
N LEU A 529 37.76 -9.55 -34.31
CA LEU A 529 37.25 -10.48 -33.29
C LEU A 529 35.94 -11.08 -33.80
N ILE A 530 35.92 -12.40 -33.96
CA ILE A 530 34.76 -13.17 -34.42
C ILE A 530 34.35 -14.18 -33.35
N GLY A 531 33.06 -14.48 -33.27
CA GLY A 531 32.52 -15.51 -32.39
C GLY A 531 32.27 -16.83 -33.11
N TYR A 532 31.59 -17.74 -32.42
CA TYR A 532 31.04 -18.95 -33.02
C TYR A 532 29.96 -18.60 -34.06
N PRO A 533 29.96 -19.18 -35.27
CA PRO A 533 28.95 -18.96 -36.30
C PRO A 533 27.56 -19.37 -35.80
N CYS A 534 26.59 -18.46 -35.83
CA CYS A 534 25.21 -18.73 -35.46
C CYS A 534 24.55 -19.72 -36.44
N THR A 535 24.49 -21.00 -36.09
CA THR A 535 23.89 -22.03 -36.96
C THR A 535 22.41 -22.26 -36.65
N ASP A 536 21.58 -22.53 -37.65
CA ASP A 536 20.16 -22.87 -37.46
C ASP A 536 19.92 -24.28 -36.88
N VAL A 537 21.00 -24.99 -36.54
CA VAL A 537 20.97 -26.36 -36.00
C VAL A 537 21.27 -26.34 -34.51
N LEU A 538 20.32 -26.83 -33.72
CA LEU A 538 20.45 -27.04 -32.27
C LEU A 538 20.57 -28.54 -31.93
N PRO A 539 21.32 -28.89 -30.86
CA PRO A 539 22.20 -28.03 -30.08
C PRO A 539 23.40 -27.56 -30.91
N TYR A 540 23.94 -26.38 -30.58
CA TYR A 540 25.15 -25.89 -31.24
C TYR A 540 26.29 -26.90 -31.09
N ALA A 541 26.80 -27.39 -32.22
CA ALA A 541 27.90 -28.34 -32.27
C ALA A 541 29.14 -27.66 -32.84
N PRO A 542 30.37 -28.08 -32.48
CA PRO A 542 31.57 -27.56 -33.12
C PRO A 542 31.49 -27.65 -34.65
N THR A 543 31.79 -26.56 -35.36
CA THR A 543 31.71 -26.49 -36.83
C THR A 543 33.07 -26.26 -37.47
N PRO A 544 33.43 -26.98 -38.56
CA PRO A 544 34.73 -26.82 -39.20
C PRO A 544 35.00 -25.38 -39.67
N ILE A 545 36.17 -24.84 -39.34
CA ILE A 545 36.58 -23.48 -39.76
C ILE A 545 36.63 -23.38 -41.29
N SER A 546 37.04 -24.46 -41.96
CA SER A 546 37.13 -24.56 -43.42
C SER A 546 35.80 -24.43 -44.16
N ASN A 547 34.66 -24.56 -43.47
CA ASN A 547 33.34 -24.35 -44.08
C ASN A 547 33.09 -22.87 -44.40
N TYR A 548 33.75 -21.97 -43.68
CA TYR A 548 33.55 -20.52 -43.79
C TYR A 548 34.77 -19.80 -44.38
N PHE A 549 35.97 -20.36 -44.17
CA PHE A 549 37.22 -19.70 -44.53
C PHE A 549 38.12 -20.55 -45.42
N ASN A 550 38.79 -19.90 -46.37
CA ASN A 550 39.77 -20.46 -47.30
C ASN A 550 40.83 -19.40 -47.67
N THR A 551 41.71 -19.70 -48.62
CA THR A 551 42.82 -18.82 -49.02
C THR A 551 42.39 -17.47 -49.62
N SER A 552 41.14 -17.34 -50.07
CA SER A 552 40.62 -16.10 -50.69
C SER A 552 40.07 -15.09 -49.69
N ASN A 553 39.71 -15.54 -48.48
CA ASN A 553 38.99 -14.72 -47.50
C ASN A 553 39.56 -14.82 -46.07
N CYS A 554 40.72 -15.45 -45.88
CA CYS A 554 41.38 -15.58 -44.58
C CYS A 554 42.89 -15.85 -44.74
N GLN A 555 43.71 -15.21 -43.91
CA GLN A 555 45.13 -15.55 -43.73
C GLN A 555 45.32 -16.48 -42.53
N ILE A 556 44.70 -16.16 -41.40
CA ILE A 556 44.84 -16.92 -40.15
C ILE A 556 43.64 -16.66 -39.23
N ILE A 557 43.23 -17.70 -38.51
CA ILE A 557 42.30 -17.66 -37.38
C ILE A 557 43.04 -18.17 -36.15
N LYS A 558 42.95 -17.49 -35.01
CA LYS A 558 43.61 -17.94 -33.77
C LYS A 558 42.80 -17.61 -32.52
N ASN A 559 43.02 -18.35 -31.45
CA ASN A 559 42.59 -17.98 -30.10
C ASN A 559 43.82 -18.05 -29.17
N PHE A 560 43.63 -18.10 -27.85
CA PHE A 560 44.74 -18.24 -26.90
C PHE A 560 45.37 -19.64 -26.86
N GLU A 561 44.69 -20.65 -27.42
CA GLU A 561 45.08 -22.06 -27.36
C GLU A 561 45.73 -22.55 -28.67
N GLY A 562 45.47 -21.88 -29.80
CA GLY A 562 45.94 -22.34 -31.09
C GLY A 562 45.61 -21.44 -32.27
N TYR A 563 45.90 -21.94 -33.47
CA TYR A 563 45.63 -21.26 -34.74
C TYR A 563 45.24 -22.22 -35.87
N TRP A 564 44.65 -21.65 -36.90
CA TRP A 564 44.29 -22.28 -38.17
C TRP A 564 44.66 -21.35 -39.33
N GLN A 565 45.31 -21.89 -40.35
CA GLN A 565 45.60 -21.24 -41.63
C GLN A 565 45.02 -22.09 -42.77
N PRO A 566 44.47 -21.48 -43.84
CA PRO A 566 44.05 -22.22 -45.01
C PRO A 566 45.22 -23.02 -45.59
N ASN A 567 45.00 -24.32 -45.86
CA ASN A 567 46.01 -25.27 -46.35
C ASN A 567 47.26 -25.44 -45.46
N GLY A 568 47.21 -25.00 -44.19
CA GLY A 568 48.29 -25.20 -43.24
C GLY A 568 48.45 -26.67 -42.83
N THR A 569 49.69 -27.15 -42.74
CA THR A 569 50.02 -28.53 -42.32
C THR A 569 50.15 -28.70 -40.81
N SER A 570 50.03 -27.62 -40.04
CA SER A 570 50.22 -27.60 -38.57
C SER A 570 49.11 -26.84 -37.84
N ASN A 571 47.88 -26.90 -38.34
CA ASN A 571 46.73 -26.26 -37.69
C ASN A 571 46.42 -26.94 -36.35
N SER A 572 46.42 -26.19 -35.27
CA SER A 572 46.02 -26.66 -33.93
C SER A 572 44.54 -26.41 -33.62
N LEU A 573 43.87 -25.56 -34.41
CA LEU A 573 42.42 -25.42 -34.41
C LEU A 573 41.84 -26.07 -35.66
N SER A 574 40.67 -26.71 -35.53
CA SER A 574 39.92 -27.27 -36.66
C SER A 574 38.48 -26.77 -36.73
N ASN A 575 37.88 -26.43 -35.59
CA ASN A 575 36.47 -26.07 -35.46
C ASN A 575 36.29 -24.74 -34.72
N PHE A 576 35.22 -24.03 -35.08
CA PHE A 576 34.58 -23.08 -34.19
C PHE A 576 33.79 -23.83 -33.12
N GLU A 577 33.98 -23.47 -31.85
CA GLU A 577 33.28 -24.09 -30.72
C GLU A 577 32.27 -23.12 -30.09
N PRO A 578 31.06 -23.57 -29.74
CA PRO A 578 30.09 -22.73 -29.05
C PRO A 578 30.67 -22.17 -27.75
N GLY A 579 30.53 -20.87 -27.53
CA GLY A 579 31.07 -20.20 -26.34
C GLY A 579 32.45 -19.56 -26.55
N LYS A 580 33.16 -19.95 -27.62
CA LYS A 580 34.52 -19.44 -27.91
C LYS A 580 34.50 -18.32 -28.94
N ALA A 581 35.49 -17.44 -28.83
CA ALA A 581 35.80 -16.42 -29.82
C ALA A 581 37.21 -16.59 -30.38
N TYR A 582 37.46 -15.91 -31.51
CA TYR A 582 38.68 -16.04 -32.29
C TYR A 582 39.10 -14.70 -32.89
N PHE A 583 40.40 -14.51 -33.06
CA PHE A 583 40.98 -13.48 -33.90
C PHE A 583 41.08 -13.98 -35.33
N LEU A 584 40.46 -13.29 -36.26
CA LEU A 584 40.57 -13.51 -37.70
C LEU A 584 41.46 -12.43 -38.33
N LYS A 585 42.35 -12.81 -39.23
CA LYS A 585 43.05 -11.88 -40.13
C LYS A 585 42.67 -12.17 -41.57
N ARG A 586 42.12 -11.18 -42.27
CA ARG A 586 41.89 -11.23 -43.73
C ARG A 586 43.10 -10.74 -44.52
#